data_AF-A0A3N5KJV1-F1
#
_entry.id   AF-A0A3N5KJV1-F1
#
_cell.length_a   1.000
_cell.length_b   1.000
_cell.length_c   1.000
_cell.angle_alpha   90.00
_cell.angle_beta   90.00
_cell.angle_gamma   90.00
#
_symmetry.space_group_name_H-M   'P 1'
#
loop_
_entity.id
_entity.type
_entity.pdbx_description
1 polymer ?
#
loop_
_entity_poly.entity_id
_entity_poly.type
_entity_poly.pdbx_seq_one_letter_code
_entity_poly.pdbx_strand_id
1 'polypeptide(L)' 'MLTLYEELEKDIRYREGLKACFNCGVCTAICPAAEVSDYDPRRILNIVQEKDETALEELLKGDEIWRCGECLSCKTRCP' A
#
# COMPACT_ATOMS: atom_id res chain seq x y z
N MET A 1 -8.99 -8.68 -21.17
CA MET A 1 -7.78 -8.08 -20.59
C MET A 1 -7.97 -8.15 -19.09
N LEU A 2 -6.95 -8.55 -18.33
CA LEU A 2 -7.09 -8.65 -16.87
C LEU A 2 -7.14 -7.24 -16.26
N THR A 3 -7.89 -7.08 -15.18
CA THR A 3 -7.94 -5.82 -14.41
C THR A 3 -6.65 -5.64 -13.60
N LEU A 4 -6.37 -4.42 -13.12
CA LEU A 4 -5.18 -4.16 -12.29
C LEU A 4 -5.25 -4.96 -10.98
N TYR A 5 -6.44 -5.07 -10.40
CA TYR A 5 -6.65 -5.89 -9.22
C TYR A 5 -6.38 -7.38 -9.47
N GLU A 6 -6.84 -7.92 -10.61
CA GLU A 6 -6.56 -9.32 -10.99
C GLU A 6 -5.07 -9.59 -11.21
N GLU A 7 -4.31 -8.60 -11.72
CA GLU A 7 -2.84 -8.69 -11.81
C GLU A 7 -2.19 -8.72 -10.42
N LEU A 8 -2.64 -7.86 -9.49
CA LEU A 8 -2.15 -7.85 -8.09
C LEU A 8 -2.40 -9.20 -7.38
N GLU A 9 -3.54 -9.83 -7.61
CA GLU A 9 -3.89 -11.13 -7.01
C GLU A 9 -2.99 -12.29 -7.46
N LYS A 10 -2.19 -12.15 -8.52
CA LYS A 10 -1.19 -13.16 -8.89
C LYS A 10 -0.03 -13.23 -7.89
N ASP A 11 0.21 -12.17 -7.12
CA ASP A 11 1.25 -12.15 -6.09
C ASP A 11 0.77 -12.84 -4.81
N ILE A 12 1.41 -13.96 -4.47
CA ILE A 12 1.11 -14.72 -3.24
C ILE A 12 1.28 -13.87 -1.97
N ARG A 13 2.20 -12.90 -1.97
CA ARG A 13 2.42 -11.99 -0.84
C ARG A 13 1.24 -11.06 -0.63
N TYR A 14 0.55 -10.67 -1.70
CA TYR A 14 -0.68 -9.89 -1.64
C TYR A 14 -1.88 -10.76 -1.25
N ARG A 15 -2.01 -11.96 -1.83
CA ARG A 15 -3.10 -12.89 -1.52
C ARG A 15 -3.18 -13.26 -0.04
N GLU A 16 -2.04 -13.50 0.59
CA GLU A 16 -1.99 -13.85 2.02
C GLU A 16 -1.80 -12.62 2.91
N GLY A 17 -1.19 -11.56 2.36
CA GLY A 17 -0.93 -10.31 3.06
C GLY A 17 -2.15 -9.38 3.09
N LEU A 18 -2.11 -8.41 4.01
CA LEU A 18 -2.95 -7.21 4.01
C LEU A 18 -4.47 -7.39 4.25
N LYS A 19 -4.97 -8.60 4.49
CA LYS A 19 -6.39 -8.84 4.85
C LYS A 19 -6.78 -8.47 6.28
N ALA A 20 -5.78 -8.26 7.15
CA ALA A 20 -5.98 -8.04 8.58
C ALA A 20 -5.94 -6.55 8.99
N CYS A 21 -5.75 -5.64 8.03
CA CYS A 21 -5.63 -4.22 8.36
C CYS A 21 -6.91 -3.70 9.02
N PHE A 22 -6.77 -3.07 10.20
CA PHE A 22 -7.84 -2.39 10.92
C PHE A 22 -7.57 -0.89 11.07
N ASN A 23 -6.77 -0.32 10.16
CA ASN A 23 -6.51 1.12 10.05
C ASN A 23 -5.82 1.77 11.29
N CYS A 24 -4.95 1.04 12.00
CA CYS A 24 -4.27 1.55 13.21
C CYS A 24 -3.26 2.68 12.99
N GLY A 25 -2.69 2.82 11.78
CA GLY A 25 -1.74 3.90 11.44
C GLY A 25 -0.28 3.69 11.87
N VAL A 26 0.07 2.56 12.50
CA VAL A 26 1.46 2.26 12.92
C VAL A 26 2.42 2.28 11.73
N CYS A 27 1.99 1.78 10.56
CA CYS A 27 2.79 1.77 9.34
C CYS A 27 3.20 3.18 8.88
N THR A 28 2.31 4.16 9.01
CA THR A 28 2.57 5.58 8.68
C THR A 28 3.48 6.21 9.73
N ALA A 29 3.18 5.99 11.02
CA ALA A 29 3.93 6.57 12.13
C ALA A 29 5.41 6.14 12.19
N ILE A 30 5.74 4.94 11.73
CA ILE A 30 7.12 4.42 11.73
C ILE A 30 7.86 4.64 10.41
N CYS A 31 7.21 5.19 9.39
CA CYS A 31 7.79 5.27 8.04
C CYS A 31 8.67 6.52 7.89
N PRO A 32 9.98 6.38 7.60
CA PRO A 32 10.84 7.55 7.36
C PRO A 32 10.40 8.38 6.16
N ALA A 33 9.83 7.75 5.12
CA ALA A 33 9.32 8.48 3.96
C ALA A 33 8.08 9.32 4.29
N ALA A 34 7.22 8.85 5.20
CA ALA A 34 6.06 9.61 5.67
C ALA A 34 6.46 10.83 6.51
N GLU A 35 7.63 10.79 7.16
CA GLU A 35 8.16 11.90 7.97
C GLU A 35 8.65 13.07 7.09
N VAL A 36 9.21 12.77 5.91
CA VAL A 36 9.90 13.76 5.07
C VAL A 36 9.20 14.08 3.76
N SER A 37 8.10 13.38 3.44
CA SER A 37 7.38 13.54 2.19
C SER A 37 5.89 13.22 2.36
N ASP A 38 5.10 13.59 1.35
CA ASP A 38 3.68 13.23 1.28
C ASP A 38 3.53 11.73 0.92
N TYR A 39 3.75 10.87 1.89
CA TYR A 39 3.68 9.42 1.74
C TYR A 39 2.87 8.81 2.88
N ASP A 40 1.76 8.14 2.57
CA ASP A 40 0.98 7.42 3.57
C ASP A 40 0.82 5.93 3.16
N PRO A 41 1.62 5.00 3.73
CA PRO A 41 1.49 3.58 3.41
C PRO A 41 0.12 2.99 3.82
N ARG A 42 -0.58 3.59 4.80
CA ARG A 42 -1.94 3.17 5.16
C ARG A 42 -2.95 3.58 4.09
N ARG A 43 -2.82 4.78 3.53
CA ARG A 43 -3.69 5.26 2.44
C ARG A 43 -3.54 4.38 1.20
N ILE A 44 -2.30 4.07 0.81
CA ILE A 44 -1.99 3.14 -0.29
C ILE A 44 -2.69 1.80 -0.06
N LEU A 45 -2.57 1.24 1.15
CA LEU A 45 -3.21 -0.02 1.49
C LEU A 45 -4.74 0.05 1.37
N ASN A 46 -5.37 1.13 1.84
CA ASN A 46 -6.82 1.29 1.73
C ASN A 46 -7.27 1.35 0.26
N ILE A 47 -6.58 2.12 -0.60
CA ILE A 47 -6.86 2.18 -2.04
C ILE A 47 -6.83 0.78 -2.66
N VAL A 48 -5.82 -0.02 -2.30
CA VAL A 48 -5.70 -1.39 -2.81
C VAL A 48 -6.84 -2.30 -2.30
N GLN A 49 -7.26 -2.15 -1.04
CA GLN A 49 -8.36 -2.93 -0.45
C GLN A 49 -9.74 -2.55 -0.98
N GLU A 50 -9.93 -1.32 -1.45
CA GLU A 50 -11.17 -0.86 -2.08
C GLU A 50 -11.44 -1.51 -3.43
N LYS A 51 -10.38 -2.02 -4.11
CA LYS A 51 -10.45 -2.68 -5.41
C LYS A 51 -11.08 -1.81 -6.52
N ASP A 52 -10.99 -0.49 -6.36
CA ASP A 52 -11.43 0.46 -7.37
C ASP A 52 -10.33 0.58 -8.44
N GLU A 53 -10.65 0.16 -9.67
CA GLU A 53 -9.71 0.18 -10.79
C GLU A 53 -9.25 1.59 -11.17
N THR A 54 -10.11 2.60 -11.02
CA THR A 54 -9.76 3.99 -11.32
C THR A 54 -8.77 4.50 -10.29
N ALA A 55 -9.03 4.25 -9.01
CA ALA A 55 -8.13 4.65 -7.92
C ALA A 55 -6.77 3.93 -8.00
N LEU A 56 -6.77 2.64 -8.38
CA LEU A 56 -5.53 1.89 -8.63
C LEU A 56 -4.75 2.48 -9.81
N GLU A 57 -5.42 2.82 -10.91
CA GLU A 57 -4.77 3.43 -12.08
C GLU A 57 -4.19 4.81 -11.76
N GLU A 58 -4.92 5.65 -11.01
CA GLU A 58 -4.44 6.95 -10.53
C GLU A 58 -3.21 6.80 -9.62
N LEU A 59 -3.26 5.85 -8.68
CA LEU A 59 -2.14 5.56 -7.78
C LEU A 59 -0.88 5.13 -8.54
N LEU A 60 -1.02 4.27 -9.57
CA LEU A 60 0.09 3.79 -10.39
C LEU A 60 0.68 4.88 -11.30
N LYS A 61 -0.12 5.87 -11.72
CA LYS A 61 0.32 7.02 -12.52
C LYS A 61 0.99 8.11 -11.68
N GLY A 62 0.78 8.11 -10.36
CA GLY A 62 1.32 9.08 -9.44
C GLY A 62 2.71 8.75 -8.89
N ASP A 63 3.25 9.66 -8.09
CA ASP A 63 4.57 9.52 -7.45
C ASP A 63 4.51 8.88 -6.05
N GLU A 64 3.32 8.73 -5.48
CA GLU A 64 3.14 8.37 -4.07
C GLU A 64 3.81 7.02 -3.74
N ILE A 65 3.56 5.97 -4.53
CA ILE A 65 4.16 4.65 -4.31
C ILE A 65 5.70 4.66 -4.44
N TRP A 66 6.25 5.57 -5.25
CA TRP A 66 7.68 5.68 -5.54
C TRP A 66 8.47 6.37 -4.42
N ARG A 67 7.78 6.93 -3.41
CA ARG A 67 8.40 7.46 -2.19
C ARG A 67 8.76 6.34 -1.19
N CYS A 68 8.31 5.11 -1.42
CA CYS A 68 8.66 3.96 -0.59
C CYS A 68 10.15 3.60 -0.72
N GLY A 69 10.92 3.73 0.36
CA GLY A 69 12.33 3.32 0.40
C GLY A 69 12.58 1.83 0.65
N GLU A 70 11.54 0.97 0.55
CA GLU A 70 11.61 -0.48 0.75
C GLU A 70 12.30 -0.97 2.05
N CYS A 71 12.39 -0.12 3.08
CA CYS A 71 13.09 -0.45 4.34
C CYS A 71 12.35 -1.48 5.23
N LEU A 72 11.14 -1.90 4.84
CA LEU A 72 10.27 -2.86 5.53
C LEU A 72 9.87 -2.47 6.96
N SER A 73 10.11 -1.22 7.38
CA SER A 73 9.84 -0.82 8.75
C SER A 73 8.38 -0.95 9.14
N CYS A 74 7.46 -0.65 8.21
CA CYS A 74 6.02 -0.82 8.43
C CYS A 74 5.62 -2.30 8.61
N LYS A 75 6.23 -3.23 7.88
CA LYS A 75 5.89 -4.66 7.93
C LYS A 75 6.25 -5.28 9.29
N THR A 76 7.40 -4.92 9.85
CA THR A 76 7.90 -5.51 11.10
C THR A 76 7.20 -5.01 12.35
N ARG A 77 6.46 -3.90 12.27
CA ARG A 77 5.69 -3.33 13.39
C ARG A 77 4.17 -3.39 13.18
N CYS A 78 3.70 -3.92 12.04
CA CYS A 78 2.28 -4.13 11.81
C CYS A 78 1.77 -5.16 12.84
N PRO A 79 0.80 -4.81 13.70
CA PRO A 79 0.23 -5.72 14.68
C PRO A 79 -0.64 -6.81 14.05
#